data_AF-A0A1V4HSU1-F1
#
_entry.id   AF-A0A1V4HSU1-F1
#
_cell.length_a   1.000
_cell.length_b   1.000
_cell.length_c   1.000
_cell.angle_alpha   90.00
_cell.angle_beta   90.00
_cell.angle_gamma   90.00
#
_symmetry.space_group_name_H-M   'P 1'
#
loop_
_entity.id
_entity.type
_entity.pdbx_description
1 polymer ?
#
loop_
_entity_poly.entity_id
_entity_poly.type
_entity_poly.pdbx_seq_one_letter_code
_entity_poly.pdbx_strand_id
1 'polypeptide(L)' 'MKKSNVDTSRIPKFNSHEEALVYFNKWGKLTFFGKIGGFDDGYYVYTFDHFDGRQFFLDVYDNGRIVLELRDFAQNF' A
#
# COMPACT_ATOMS: atom_id res chain seq x y z
N MET A 1 -0.96 -4.49 15.00
CA MET A 1 -1.01 -4.68 13.54
C MET A 1 -1.88 -3.61 12.91
N LYS A 2 -1.34 -2.81 11.98
CA LYS A 2 -2.11 -1.83 11.20
C LYS A 2 -3.24 -2.49 10.40
N LYS A 3 -4.30 -1.75 10.09
CA LYS A 3 -5.45 -2.21 9.29
C LYS A 3 -5.75 -1.16 8.21
N SER A 4 -6.20 -1.61 7.04
CA SER A 4 -6.67 -0.73 5.98
C SER A 4 -7.91 0.04 6.42
N ASN A 5 -8.04 1.29 6.00
CA ASN A 5 -9.27 2.09 6.20
C ASN A 5 -10.22 2.02 4.98
N VAL A 6 -9.82 1.32 3.92
CA VAL A 6 -10.64 1.05 2.73
C VAL A 6 -10.97 -0.43 2.60
N ASP A 7 -12.04 -0.72 1.86
CA ASP A 7 -12.40 -2.09 1.51
C ASP A 7 -11.35 -2.71 0.57
N THR A 8 -10.58 -3.66 1.09
CA THR A 8 -9.59 -4.43 0.34
C THR A 8 -10.08 -5.83 -0.02
N SER A 9 -11.36 -6.16 0.17
CA SER A 9 -11.91 -7.51 -0.09
C SER A 9 -11.78 -7.95 -1.54
N ARG A 10 -11.69 -6.99 -2.47
CA ARG A 10 -11.53 -7.22 -3.91
C ARG A 10 -10.06 -7.25 -4.37
N ILE A 11 -9.12 -6.98 -3.48
CA ILE A 11 -7.69 -7.04 -3.79
C ILE A 11 -7.23 -8.50 -3.61
N PRO A 12 -6.50 -9.08 -4.58
CA PRO A 12 -5.93 -10.41 -4.43
C PRO A 12 -5.04 -10.52 -3.19
N LYS A 13 -4.92 -11.73 -2.64
CA LYS A 13 -3.87 -12.02 -1.67
C LYS A 13 -2.57 -12.26 -2.43
N PHE A 14 -1.47 -11.73 -1.91
CA PHE A 14 -0.14 -11.91 -2.46
C PHE A 14 0.71 -12.78 -1.53
N ASN A 15 1.72 -13.44 -2.09
CA ASN A 15 2.65 -14.28 -1.35
C ASN A 15 4.00 -13.59 -1.08
N SER A 16 4.24 -12.46 -1.73
CA SER A 16 5.47 -11.68 -1.55
C SER A 16 5.24 -10.19 -1.77
N HIS A 17 6.16 -9.40 -1.23
CA HIS A 17 6.26 -7.96 -1.50
C HIS A 17 6.27 -7.66 -3.01
N GLU A 18 7.07 -8.38 -3.79
CA GLU A 18 7.21 -8.17 -5.23
C GLU A 18 5.91 -8.41 -6.00
N GLU A 19 5.17 -9.47 -5.65
CA GLU A 19 3.88 -9.78 -6.29
C GLU A 19 2.86 -8.65 -6.09
N ALA A 20 2.81 -8.08 -4.88
CA ALA A 20 1.97 -6.93 -4.59
C ALA A 20 2.38 -5.70 -5.43
N LEU A 21 3.67 -5.39 -5.53
CA LEU A 21 4.15 -4.27 -6.35
C LEU A 21 3.79 -4.43 -7.83
N VAL A 22 3.94 -5.65 -8.37
CA VAL A 22 3.55 -5.97 -9.75
C VAL A 22 2.05 -5.76 -9.97
N TYR A 23 1.20 -6.07 -8.98
CA TYR A 23 -0.23 -5.80 -9.07
C TYR A 23 -0.53 -4.30 -9.07
N PHE A 24 -0.03 -3.54 -8.09
CA PHE A 24 -0.35 -2.11 -7.96
C PHE A 24 0.19 -1.26 -9.11
N ASN A 25 1.38 -1.57 -9.64
CA ASN A 25 1.94 -0.87 -10.80
C ASN A 25 1.09 -1.00 -12.09
N LYS A 26 0.15 -1.95 -12.16
CA LYS A 26 -0.79 -2.06 -13.29
C LYS A 26 -1.88 -0.99 -13.28
N TRP A 27 -2.15 -0.39 -12.12
CA TRP A 27 -3.33 0.45 -11.88
C TRP A 27 -2.98 1.88 -11.47
N GLY A 28 -1.70 2.19 -11.34
CA GLY A 28 -1.23 3.48 -10.87
C GLY A 28 0.28 3.54 -10.75
N LYS A 29 0.75 4.62 -10.15
CA LYS A 29 2.17 4.86 -9.89
C LYS A 29 2.49 4.64 -8.42
N LEU A 30 3.52 3.86 -8.14
CA LEU A 30 4.08 3.70 -6.80
C LEU A 30 5.28 4.64 -6.59
N THR A 31 5.31 5.32 -5.44
CA THR A 31 6.47 6.11 -4.99
C THR A 31 6.94 5.59 -3.65
N PHE A 32 8.19 5.14 -3.57
CA PHE A 32 8.77 4.54 -2.36
C PHE A 32 9.28 5.60 -1.37
N PHE A 33 8.99 5.40 -0.08
CA PHE A 33 9.43 6.30 1.00
C PHE A 33 10.45 5.66 1.94
N GLY A 34 10.42 4.34 2.12
CA GLY A 34 11.34 3.64 3.03
C GLY A 34 10.77 2.33 3.56
N LYS A 35 11.61 1.61 4.31
CA LYS A 35 11.22 0.42 5.09
C LYS A 35 11.09 0.83 6.56
N ILE A 36 10.01 0.43 7.22
CA ILE A 36 9.77 0.61 8.65
C ILE A 36 9.68 -0.76 9.31
N GLY A 37 10.27 -0.92 10.51
CA GLY A 37 10.23 -2.17 11.29
C GLY A 37 11.51 -3.01 11.18
N GLY A 38 11.53 -4.13 11.90
CA GLY A 38 12.67 -5.07 11.98
C GLY A 38 12.59 -6.21 10.96
N PHE A 39 13.34 -7.28 11.21
CA PHE A 39 13.47 -8.42 10.27
C PHE A 39 12.16 -9.20 10.10
N ASP A 40 11.34 -9.30 11.16
CA ASP A 40 10.13 -10.15 11.19
C ASP A 40 8.80 -9.37 11.03
N ASP A 41 8.81 -8.05 11.21
CA ASP A 41 7.63 -7.19 11.17
C ASP A 41 7.76 -5.97 10.25
N GLY A 42 8.82 -5.95 9.45
CA GLY A 42 9.13 -4.89 8.50
C GLY A 42 8.08 -4.75 7.38
N TYR A 43 7.82 -3.51 7.00
CA TYR A 43 7.00 -3.18 5.84
C TYR A 43 7.58 -2.01 5.06
N TYR A 44 7.30 -1.98 3.76
CA TYR A 44 7.73 -0.98 2.81
C TYR A 44 6.61 0.02 2.60
N VAL A 45 6.91 1.30 2.72
CA VAL A 45 5.95 2.40 2.63
C VAL A 45 5.99 3.00 1.24
N TYR A 46 4.83 3.08 0.62
CA TYR A 46 4.62 3.70 -0.68
C TYR A 46 3.48 4.72 -0.61
N THR A 47 3.52 5.74 -1.47
CA THR A 47 2.27 6.31 -1.99
C THR A 47 1.88 5.60 -3.27
N PHE A 48 0.59 5.45 -3.47
CA PHE A 48 -0.01 4.86 -4.66
C PHE A 48 -0.98 5.86 -5.28
N ASP A 49 -0.58 6.41 -6.42
CA ASP A 49 -1.41 7.31 -7.22
C ASP A 49 -2.17 6.48 -8.26
N HIS A 50 -3.43 6.18 -7.99
CA HIS A 50 -4.27 5.36 -8.85
C HIS A 50 -4.74 6.17 -10.08
N PHE A 51 -4.94 5.51 -11.22
CA PHE A 51 -5.29 6.19 -12.48
C PHE A 51 -6.64 6.91 -12.49
N ASP A 52 -7.48 6.68 -11.50
CA ASP A 52 -8.75 7.41 -11.31
C ASP A 52 -8.59 8.69 -10.46
N GLY A 53 -7.36 9.08 -10.13
CA GLY A 53 -7.04 10.31 -9.41
C GLY A 53 -7.02 10.16 -7.89
N ARG A 54 -7.29 8.97 -7.33
CA ARG A 54 -7.18 8.72 -5.89
C ARG A 54 -5.73 8.44 -5.49
N GLN A 55 -5.33 9.00 -4.35
CA GLN A 55 -4.02 8.73 -3.73
C GLN A 55 -4.18 7.93 -2.44
N PHE A 56 -3.36 6.90 -2.29
CA PHE A 56 -3.33 6.03 -1.12
C PHE A 56 -1.94 6.00 -0.50
N PHE A 57 -1.86 5.79 0.80
CA PHE A 57 -0.68 5.19 1.41
C PHE A 57 -0.82 3.67 1.34
N LEU A 58 0.25 3.02 0.90
CA LEU A 58 0.33 1.58 0.74
C LEU A 58 1.53 1.08 1.54
N ASP A 59 1.25 0.35 2.62
CA ASP A 59 2.25 -0.42 3.34
C ASP A 59 2.24 -1.85 2.79
N VAL A 60 3.39 -2.36 2.36
CA VAL A 60 3.54 -3.74 1.86
C VAL A 60 4.53 -4.51 2.72
N TYR A 61 4.10 -5.64 3.25
CA TYR A 61 4.93 -6.51 4.07
C TYR A 61 5.72 -7.49 3.18
N ASP A 62 6.82 -8.03 3.72
CA ASP A 62 7.66 -9.02 3.01
C ASP A 62 6.85 -10.24 2.52
N ASN A 63 5.81 -10.65 3.27
CA ASN A 63 4.91 -11.75 2.94
C ASN A 63 3.77 -11.41 1.97
N GLY A 64 3.77 -10.21 1.37
CA GLY A 64 2.73 -9.79 0.43
C GLY A 64 1.43 -9.31 1.07
N ARG A 65 1.32 -9.30 2.40
CA ARG A 65 0.21 -8.58 3.06
C ARG A 65 0.32 -7.10 2.72
N ILE A 66 -0.83 -6.46 2.57
CA ILE A 66 -0.92 -5.00 2.38
C ILE A 66 -1.76 -4.34 3.48
N VAL A 67 -1.49 -3.06 3.68
CA VAL A 67 -2.40 -2.12 4.34
C VAL A 67 -2.56 -0.92 3.42
N LEU A 68 -3.80 -0.54 3.14
CA LEU A 68 -4.12 0.56 2.25
C LEU A 68 -4.90 1.63 3.02
N GLU A 69 -4.41 2.86 2.96
CA GLU A 69 -5.00 4.01 3.63
C GLU A 69 -5.33 5.09 2.59
N LEU A 70 -6.62 5.40 2.38
CA LEU A 70 -7.02 6.52 1.53
C LEU A 70 -6.76 7.83 2.26
N ARG A 71 -6.09 8.77 1.58
CA ARG A 71 -5.83 10.10 2.12
C ARG A 71 -6.98 11.03 1.73
N ASP A 72 -7.89 11.32 2.65
CA ASP A 72 -8.85 12.39 2.45
C ASP A 72 -8.10 13.73 2.55
N PHE A 73 -7.95 14.43 1.42
CA PHE A 73 -7.35 15.77 1.36
C PHE A 73 -8.19 16.85 2.06
N ALA A 74 -9.32 16.49 2.71
CA ALA A 74 -10.30 17.43 3.22
C ALA A 74 -9.99 18.03 4.60
N GLN A 75 -8.92 17.64 5.30
CA GLN A 75 -8.56 18.26 6.58
C GLN A 75 -7.06 18.45 6.69
N ASN A 76 -6.59 19.66 6.34
CA ASN A 76 -5.51 20.40 6.97
C ASN A 76 -5.28 21.70 6.17
N PHE A 77 -6.09 22.71 6.49
CA PHE A 77 -5.77 24.13 6.33
C PHE A 77 -5.92 24.80 7.70
#